data_AF-A0A671M037-F1
#
_entry.id   AF-A0A671M037-F1
#
_cell.length_a   1.000
_cell.length_b   1.000
_cell.length_c   1.000
_cell.angle_alpha   90.00
_cell.angle_beta   90.00
_cell.angle_gamma   90.00
#
_symmetry.space_group_name_H-M   'P 1'
#
loop_
_entity.id
_entity.type
_entity.pdbx_description
1 polymer ?
#
loop_
_entity_poly.entity_id
_entity_poly.type
_entity_poly.pdbx_seq_one_letter_code
_entity_poly.pdbx_strand_id
1 'polypeptide(L)'
;MPELYKEQPAHTCMHRRTTVMILSVINMTNALANAICERCKASFTPTEKIVNCNGELYHEQCFVCAQCFQQFLEGLFYEFEDRKYCEHDFQMLFAPCCHQCGEFIIGRVIKAMNSSWHPDCFCCDLCQAVLADVGFVKNAGRHLCRPCHNREKAHSLGKYICQKCQAIVDDIPLIFKNDPYHPDHFSCSNCGKELTAEARELRGELYCLPCHDKLGVPICGACRRPVEGRVVNAMGKQWHVEHFVCAKCERPFLGHRHYERKGLAYCETHYNQLFGEVCYHCNRVIEGDVVSALNKAWCVKCFGCSTCNAKLTLKNRFVEMDLKPVCKHCYEHSHSAQLRPCKREETLG
;
A
#
# COMPACT_ATOMS: atom_id res chain seq x y z
N MET A 1 -15.49 -12.15 15.35
CA MET A 1 -15.20 -13.42 16.04
C MET A 1 -14.58 -14.36 15.02
N PRO A 2 -13.31 -14.77 15.14
CA PRO A 2 -12.81 -15.86 14.31
C PRO A 2 -13.59 -17.11 14.73
N GLU A 3 -14.28 -17.76 13.79
CA GLU A 3 -14.81 -19.10 14.01
C GLU A 3 -13.60 -19.99 14.30
N LEU A 4 -13.33 -20.21 15.59
CA LEU A 4 -12.45 -21.26 16.06
C LEU A 4 -13.08 -22.55 15.55
N TYR A 5 -12.50 -23.05 14.47
CA TYR A 5 -12.82 -24.34 13.89
C TYR A 5 -12.81 -25.36 15.02
N LYS A 6 -13.89 -26.15 15.11
CA LYS A 6 -13.83 -27.36 15.92
C LYS A 6 -12.86 -28.28 15.20
N GLU A 7 -11.63 -28.32 15.67
CA GLU A 7 -10.75 -29.46 15.45
C GLU A 7 -11.48 -30.67 16.04
N GLN A 8 -12.30 -31.30 15.22
CA GLN A 8 -12.73 -32.64 15.51
C GLN A 8 -11.59 -33.51 15.01
N PRO A 9 -10.85 -34.18 15.90
CA PRO A 9 -10.15 -35.36 15.44
C PRO A 9 -11.19 -36.20 14.67
N ALA A 10 -10.87 -36.63 13.44
CA ALA A 10 -11.69 -37.65 12.78
C ALA A 10 -11.65 -39.00 13.55
N HIS A 11 -11.10 -39.01 14.76
CA HIS A 11 -11.05 -40.14 15.66
C HIS A 11 -12.39 -40.46 16.34
N THR A 12 -13.49 -39.75 16.07
CA THR A 12 -14.82 -40.25 16.49
C THR A 12 -15.42 -41.26 15.52
N CYS A 13 -14.80 -41.54 14.38
CA CYS A 13 -15.19 -42.66 13.51
C CYS A 13 -14.02 -43.60 13.20
N MET A 14 -13.04 -43.69 14.10
CA MET A 14 -12.18 -44.87 14.16
C MET A 14 -12.70 -45.76 15.27
N HIS A 15 -13.77 -46.49 14.96
CA HIS A 15 -13.99 -47.74 15.67
C HIS A 15 -12.74 -48.60 15.50
N ARG A 16 -12.29 -49.20 16.60
CA ARG A 16 -10.99 -49.86 16.73
C ARG A 16 -10.66 -50.67 15.47
N ARG A 17 -9.53 -50.34 14.83
CA ARG A 17 -8.86 -51.27 13.91
C ARG A 17 -8.54 -52.50 14.76
N THR A 18 -9.30 -53.56 14.56
CA THR A 18 -9.20 -54.77 15.36
C THR A 18 -8.56 -55.82 14.47
N THR A 19 -7.39 -56.29 14.88
CA THR A 19 -6.74 -57.42 14.24
C THR A 19 -7.24 -58.67 14.94
N VAL A 20 -7.83 -59.60 14.19
CA VAL A 20 -8.09 -60.93 14.75
C VAL A 20 -6.74 -61.61 14.98
N MET A 21 -6.52 -62.14 16.19
CA MET A 21 -5.49 -63.16 16.40
C MET A 21 -5.96 -64.46 15.73
N ILE A 22 -5.74 -64.60 14.43
CA ILE A 22 -6.01 -65.88 13.74
C ILE A 22 -4.77 -66.75 13.87
N LEU A 23 -4.87 -67.75 14.74
CA LEU A 23 -4.47 -69.16 14.54
C LEU A 23 -4.18 -69.79 15.89
N SER A 24 -5.21 -70.30 16.55
CA SER A 24 -5.06 -71.63 17.12
C SER A 24 -5.88 -72.55 16.22
N VAL A 25 -5.20 -73.34 15.39
CA VAL A 25 -5.80 -74.59 14.90
C VAL A 25 -5.98 -75.43 16.15
N ILE A 26 -7.12 -75.27 16.82
CA ILE A 26 -7.41 -76.08 17.99
C ILE A 26 -7.79 -77.45 17.46
N ASN A 27 -6.80 -78.31 17.23
CA ASN A 27 -7.05 -79.75 17.22
C ASN A 27 -7.41 -80.12 18.66
N MET A 28 -8.66 -79.97 19.07
CA MET A 28 -9.10 -80.47 20.38
C MET A 28 -10.39 -81.25 20.34
N THR A 29 -10.22 -82.50 20.74
CA THR A 29 -11.20 -83.44 21.28
C THR A 29 -12.03 -82.83 22.41
N ASN A 30 -13.35 -83.02 22.36
CA ASN A 30 -14.36 -82.90 23.42
C ASN A 30 -14.58 -81.56 24.17
N ALA A 31 -13.77 -80.52 24.01
CA ALA A 31 -13.92 -79.29 24.81
C ALA A 31 -15.00 -78.28 24.33
N LEU A 32 -15.53 -78.42 23.12
CA LEU A 32 -16.51 -77.48 22.52
C LEU A 32 -17.78 -78.18 21.97
N ALA A 33 -18.24 -79.27 22.57
CA ALA A 33 -19.37 -80.08 22.05
C ALA A 33 -20.70 -79.31 21.81
N ASN A 34 -20.84 -78.11 22.36
CA ASN A 34 -22.02 -77.22 22.20
C ASN A 34 -21.69 -75.87 21.54
N ALA A 35 -20.52 -75.72 20.92
CA ALA A 35 -20.18 -74.48 20.23
C ALA A 35 -21.02 -74.32 18.95
N ILE A 36 -21.62 -73.15 18.79
CA ILE A 36 -22.41 -72.77 17.62
C ILE A 36 -21.82 -71.52 16.96
N CYS A 37 -21.89 -71.46 15.63
CA CYS A 37 -21.45 -70.31 14.87
C CYS A 37 -22.40 -69.13 15.10
N GLU A 38 -21.86 -67.96 15.44
CA GLU A 38 -22.69 -66.80 15.79
C GLU A 38 -23.51 -66.28 14.61
N ARG A 39 -23.01 -66.45 13.38
CA ARG A 39 -23.69 -65.99 12.15
C ARG A 39 -24.77 -66.94 11.66
N CYS A 40 -24.46 -68.23 11.50
CA CYS A 40 -25.38 -69.19 10.90
C CYS A 40 -26.09 -70.09 11.92
N LYS A 41 -25.72 -69.99 13.21
CA LYS A 41 -26.28 -70.75 14.34
C LYS A 41 -26.16 -72.28 14.20
N ALA A 42 -25.32 -72.75 13.28
CA ALA A 42 -25.00 -74.17 13.11
C ALA A 42 -23.82 -74.59 14.00
N SER A 43 -23.73 -75.90 14.30
CA SER A 43 -22.63 -76.50 15.06
C SER A 43 -21.37 -76.70 14.21
N PHE A 44 -20.22 -76.74 14.87
CA PHE A 44 -18.92 -76.97 14.22
C PHE A 44 -18.60 -78.47 14.08
N THR A 45 -17.94 -78.85 12.99
CA THR A 45 -17.38 -80.20 12.85
C THR A 45 -16.01 -80.31 13.54
N PRO A 46 -15.60 -81.47 14.08
CA PRO A 46 -14.35 -81.61 14.84
C PRO A 46 -13.06 -81.30 14.06
N THR A 47 -13.13 -81.26 12.73
CA THR A 47 -11.99 -81.06 11.84
C THR A 47 -12.01 -79.70 11.13
N GLU A 48 -13.04 -78.88 11.36
CA GLU A 48 -13.20 -77.59 10.70
C GLU A 48 -12.41 -76.48 11.41
N LYS A 49 -11.92 -75.52 10.62
CA LYS A 49 -11.22 -74.34 11.13
C LYS A 49 -12.23 -73.33 11.66
N ILE A 50 -12.05 -72.95 12.92
CA ILE A 50 -12.91 -71.99 13.63
C ILE A 50 -12.16 -70.66 13.77
N VAL A 51 -12.86 -69.56 13.50
CA VAL A 51 -12.38 -68.21 13.74
C VAL A 51 -12.98 -67.71 15.06
N ASN A 52 -12.12 -67.36 16.03
CA ASN A 52 -12.52 -66.72 17.28
C ASN A 52 -12.28 -65.22 17.16
N CYS A 53 -13.33 -64.43 17.36
CA CYS A 53 -13.26 -62.98 17.39
C CYS A 53 -13.95 -62.47 18.67
N ASN A 54 -13.18 -61.90 19.60
CA ASN A 54 -13.68 -61.34 20.85
C ASN A 54 -14.57 -62.30 21.69
N GLY A 55 -14.32 -63.62 21.62
CA GLY A 55 -15.09 -64.63 22.34
C GLY A 55 -16.27 -65.22 21.55
N GLU A 56 -16.57 -64.69 20.37
CA GLU A 56 -17.56 -65.25 19.44
C GLU A 56 -16.89 -66.21 18.45
N LEU A 57 -17.57 -67.30 18.11
CA LEU A 57 -17.07 -68.33 17.22
C LEU A 57 -17.76 -68.26 15.85
N TYR A 58 -16.97 -68.32 14.80
CA TYR A 58 -17.43 -68.26 13.41
C TYR A 58 -16.79 -69.36 12.57
N HIS A 59 -17.51 -69.88 11.57
CA HIS A 59 -16.85 -70.62 10.48
C HIS A 59 -15.94 -69.69 9.70
N GLU A 60 -14.85 -70.22 9.13
CA GLU A 60 -13.95 -69.47 8.23
C GLU A 60 -14.71 -68.80 7.07
N GLN A 61 -15.77 -69.45 6.56
CA GLN A 61 -16.63 -68.92 5.51
C GLN A 61 -17.73 -67.96 6.03
N CYS A 62 -18.04 -68.01 7.33
CA CYS A 62 -19.04 -67.14 7.95
C CYS A 62 -18.44 -65.82 8.44
N PHE A 63 -17.13 -65.78 8.68
CA PHE A 63 -16.40 -64.59 9.07
C PHE A 63 -16.09 -63.71 7.85
N VAL A 64 -17.12 -63.02 7.37
CA VAL A 64 -17.07 -62.17 6.17
C VAL A 64 -17.67 -60.79 6.42
N CYS A 65 -17.27 -59.82 5.60
CA CYS A 65 -17.79 -58.46 5.62
C CYS A 65 -19.32 -58.43 5.53
N ALA A 66 -19.94 -57.54 6.30
CA ALA A 66 -21.39 -57.35 6.31
C ALA A 66 -21.94 -56.77 4.99
N GLN A 67 -21.10 -56.10 4.19
CA GLN A 67 -21.51 -55.41 2.97
C GLN A 67 -21.15 -56.20 1.70
N CYS A 68 -19.86 -56.49 1.46
CA CYS A 68 -19.43 -57.24 0.28
C CYS A 68 -19.43 -58.77 0.44
N PHE A 69 -19.65 -59.30 1.65
CA PHE A 69 -19.57 -60.74 1.96
C PHE A 69 -18.21 -61.39 1.65
N GLN A 70 -17.15 -60.60 1.47
CA GLN A 70 -15.79 -61.11 1.29
C GLN A 70 -15.14 -61.42 2.64
N GLN A 71 -14.26 -62.42 2.65
CA GLN A 71 -13.42 -62.75 3.80
C GLN A 71 -12.46 -61.61 4.12
N PHE A 72 -12.14 -61.43 5.40
CA PHE A 72 -11.22 -60.38 5.84
C PHE A 72 -9.77 -60.76 5.53
N LEU A 73 -9.09 -59.94 4.72
CA LEU A 73 -7.67 -60.10 4.42
C LEU A 73 -6.85 -59.95 5.70
N GLU A 74 -6.01 -60.94 5.99
CA GLU A 74 -5.15 -61.00 7.19
C GLU A 74 -5.90 -60.87 8.53
N GLY A 75 -7.21 -61.11 8.55
CA GLY A 75 -8.04 -60.93 9.75
C GLY A 75 -8.21 -59.46 10.17
N LEU A 76 -7.98 -58.50 9.27
CA LEU A 76 -8.22 -57.08 9.52
C LEU A 76 -9.67 -56.70 9.22
N PHE A 77 -10.35 -56.12 10.20
CA PHE A 77 -11.72 -55.64 10.04
C PHE A 77 -11.98 -54.40 10.88
N TYR A 78 -13.07 -53.70 10.52
CA TYR A 78 -13.58 -52.53 11.22
C TYR A 78 -14.98 -52.87 11.76
N GLU A 79 -15.27 -52.51 13.00
CA GLU A 79 -16.55 -52.82 13.64
C GLU A 79 -17.38 -51.56 13.84
N PHE A 80 -18.61 -51.51 13.33
CA PHE A 80 -19.52 -50.37 13.48
C PHE A 80 -20.93 -50.89 13.70
N GLU A 81 -21.60 -50.42 14.76
CA GLU A 81 -22.94 -50.89 15.15
C GLU A 81 -23.06 -52.44 15.17
N ASP A 82 -22.10 -53.11 15.81
CA ASP A 82 -21.99 -54.58 15.92
C ASP A 82 -21.83 -55.33 14.58
N ARG A 83 -21.52 -54.61 13.50
CA ARG A 83 -21.28 -55.17 12.16
C ARG A 83 -19.81 -55.03 11.79
N LYS A 84 -19.29 -56.06 11.12
CA LYS A 84 -17.89 -56.18 10.73
C LYS A 84 -17.73 -55.83 9.25
N TYR A 85 -16.95 -54.80 8.94
CA TYR A 85 -16.71 -54.25 7.60
C TYR A 85 -15.26 -54.45 7.18
N CYS A 86 -15.02 -54.68 5.88
CA CYS A 86 -13.66 -54.64 5.35
C CYS A 86 -13.20 -53.17 5.28
N GLU A 87 -11.90 -52.95 5.14
CA GLU A 87 -11.33 -51.59 5.05
C GLU A 87 -11.99 -50.77 3.93
N HIS A 88 -12.18 -51.36 2.76
CA HIS A 88 -12.79 -50.70 1.61
C HIS A 88 -14.25 -50.30 1.87
N ASP A 89 -15.11 -51.23 2.28
CA ASP A 89 -16.53 -50.95 2.51
C ASP A 89 -16.74 -49.98 3.69
N PHE A 90 -15.90 -50.10 4.73
CA PHE A 90 -15.95 -49.17 5.86
C PHE A 90 -15.62 -47.74 5.41
N GLN A 91 -14.59 -47.57 4.57
CA GLN A 91 -14.25 -46.27 4.02
C GLN A 91 -15.34 -45.74 3.09
N MET A 92 -15.88 -46.58 2.19
CA MET A 92 -16.94 -46.17 1.25
C MET A 92 -18.23 -45.73 1.95
N LEU A 93 -18.59 -46.37 3.07
CA LEU A 93 -19.84 -46.09 3.77
C LEU A 93 -19.71 -44.92 4.77
N PHE A 94 -18.54 -44.71 5.36
CA PHE A 94 -18.39 -43.84 6.53
C PHE A 94 -17.31 -42.76 6.41
N ALA A 95 -16.40 -42.84 5.43
CA ALA A 95 -15.36 -41.82 5.28
C ALA A 95 -15.92 -40.55 4.62
N PRO A 96 -15.62 -39.35 5.17
CA PRO A 96 -16.02 -38.10 4.54
C PRO A 96 -15.20 -37.86 3.27
N CYS A 97 -15.86 -37.45 2.20
CA CYS A 97 -15.20 -37.03 0.97
C CYS A 97 -14.74 -35.57 1.08
N CYS A 98 -13.58 -35.27 0.51
CA CYS A 98 -13.07 -33.91 0.39
C CYS A 98 -13.83 -33.16 -0.70
N HIS A 99 -14.28 -31.95 -0.38
CA HIS A 99 -14.99 -31.11 -1.34
C HIS A 99 -14.13 -30.67 -2.53
N GLN A 100 -12.82 -30.50 -2.32
CA GLN A 100 -11.89 -30.03 -3.36
C GLN A 100 -11.50 -31.13 -4.35
N CYS A 101 -11.10 -32.30 -3.86
CA CYS A 101 -10.56 -33.38 -4.71
C CYS A 101 -11.54 -34.55 -4.90
N GLY A 102 -12.64 -34.61 -4.16
CA GLY A 102 -13.63 -35.70 -4.23
C GLY A 102 -13.21 -37.00 -3.53
N GLU A 103 -11.93 -37.15 -3.19
CA GLU A 103 -11.38 -38.35 -2.56
C GLU A 103 -11.73 -38.46 -1.06
N PHE A 104 -11.69 -39.69 -0.55
CA PHE A 104 -11.89 -39.98 0.87
C PHE A 104 -10.80 -39.35 1.74
N ILE A 105 -11.21 -38.73 2.86
CA ILE A 105 -10.29 -38.13 3.83
C ILE A 105 -9.90 -39.18 4.87
N ILE A 106 -8.62 -39.52 4.89
CA ILE A 106 -8.03 -40.43 5.87
C ILE A 106 -7.26 -39.58 6.90
N GLY A 107 -7.60 -39.71 8.18
CA GLY A 107 -6.92 -38.98 9.26
C GLY A 107 -7.55 -37.62 9.57
N ARG A 108 -6.75 -36.55 9.69
CA ARG A 108 -7.24 -35.20 10.08
C ARG A 108 -8.24 -34.68 9.03
N VAL A 109 -9.43 -34.29 9.50
CA VAL A 109 -10.47 -33.69 8.66
C VAL A 109 -10.70 -32.23 9.06
N ILE A 110 -10.73 -31.33 8.08
CA ILE A 110 -11.14 -29.95 8.30
C ILE A 110 -12.63 -29.84 7.96
N LYS A 111 -13.47 -29.48 8.94
CA LYS A 111 -14.88 -29.18 8.72
C LYS A 111 -15.08 -27.67 8.66
N ALA A 112 -15.30 -27.15 7.45
CA ALA A 112 -15.47 -25.73 7.19
C ALA A 112 -16.46 -25.51 6.05
N MET A 113 -17.20 -24.39 6.07
CA MET A 113 -18.18 -24.04 5.02
C MET A 113 -19.23 -25.15 4.74
N ASN A 114 -19.68 -25.85 5.79
CA ASN A 114 -20.60 -27.01 5.69
C ASN A 114 -20.06 -28.17 4.82
N SER A 115 -18.75 -28.27 4.65
CA SER A 115 -18.07 -29.30 3.86
C SER A 115 -16.86 -29.86 4.62
N SER A 116 -16.39 -31.02 4.18
CA SER A 116 -15.19 -31.67 4.71
C SER A 116 -14.03 -31.52 3.73
N TRP A 117 -12.82 -31.32 4.23
CA TRP A 117 -11.64 -31.03 3.44
C TRP A 117 -10.41 -31.74 4.02
N HIS A 118 -9.49 -32.16 3.15
CA HIS A 118 -8.14 -32.49 3.60
C HIS A 118 -7.43 -31.22 4.10
N PRO A 119 -6.50 -31.33 5.07
CA PRO A 119 -5.69 -30.21 5.52
C PRO A 119 -4.98 -29.52 4.35
N ASP A 120 -4.39 -30.29 3.43
CA ASP A 120 -3.65 -29.76 2.27
C ASP A 120 -4.56 -29.25 1.15
N CYS A 121 -5.83 -29.64 1.14
CA CYS A 121 -6.80 -29.19 0.15
C CYS A 121 -7.57 -27.94 0.60
N PHE A 122 -7.54 -27.60 1.89
CA PHE A 122 -8.19 -26.42 2.43
C PHE A 122 -7.27 -25.21 2.33
N CYS A 123 -7.25 -24.60 1.14
CA CYS A 123 -6.29 -23.56 0.77
C CYS A 123 -6.97 -22.22 0.48
N CYS A 124 -6.23 -21.12 0.64
CA CYS A 124 -6.72 -19.80 0.29
C CYS A 124 -7.04 -19.72 -1.20
N ASP A 125 -8.26 -19.30 -1.57
CA ASP A 125 -8.67 -19.18 -2.98
C ASP A 125 -7.76 -18.24 -3.81
N LEU A 126 -7.06 -17.30 -3.17
CA LEU A 126 -6.20 -16.32 -3.84
C LEU A 126 -4.70 -16.68 -3.85
N CYS A 127 -4.17 -17.19 -2.74
CA CYS A 127 -2.72 -17.45 -2.61
C CYS A 127 -2.37 -18.93 -2.47
N GLN A 128 -3.38 -19.82 -2.44
CA GLN A 128 -3.22 -21.27 -2.28
C GLN A 128 -2.47 -21.70 -1.01
N ALA A 129 -2.28 -20.81 -0.05
CA ALA A 129 -1.70 -21.16 1.24
C ALA A 129 -2.68 -22.03 2.04
N VAL A 130 -2.16 -23.11 2.64
CA VAL A 130 -2.93 -24.00 3.51
C VAL A 130 -3.48 -23.23 4.71
N LEU A 131 -4.80 -23.32 4.91
CA LEU A 131 -5.54 -22.58 5.93
C LEU A 131 -5.76 -23.37 7.21
N ALA A 132 -5.43 -24.68 7.22
CA ALA A 132 -5.71 -25.60 8.31
C ALA A 132 -5.25 -25.08 9.68
N ASP A 133 -4.05 -24.46 9.75
CA ASP A 133 -3.47 -23.99 11.01
C ASP A 133 -3.50 -22.46 11.16
N VAL A 134 -3.55 -21.72 10.05
CA VAL A 134 -3.53 -20.24 10.03
C VAL A 134 -4.91 -19.63 10.32
N GLY A 135 -5.97 -20.39 10.03
CA GLY A 135 -7.35 -19.91 10.06
C GLY A 135 -7.71 -19.06 8.84
N PHE A 136 -9.02 -18.92 8.61
CA PHE A 136 -9.55 -18.30 7.39
C PHE A 136 -10.66 -17.30 7.68
N VAL A 137 -11.02 -16.53 6.66
CA VAL A 137 -12.16 -15.62 6.65
C VAL A 137 -13.06 -15.99 5.49
N LYS A 138 -14.37 -16.12 5.75
CA LYS A 138 -15.39 -16.31 4.72
C LYS A 138 -15.66 -14.97 4.03
N ASN A 139 -15.48 -14.92 2.72
CA ASN A 139 -15.81 -13.74 1.91
C ASN A 139 -16.63 -14.16 0.68
N ALA A 140 -17.92 -13.84 0.64
CA ALA A 140 -18.81 -14.18 -0.48
C ALA A 140 -18.77 -15.66 -0.91
N GLY A 141 -18.67 -16.59 0.06
CA GLY A 141 -18.57 -18.03 -0.19
C GLY A 141 -17.15 -18.54 -0.45
N ARG A 142 -16.16 -17.66 -0.58
CA ARG A 142 -14.74 -17.99 -0.67
C ARG A 142 -14.09 -18.09 0.69
N HIS A 143 -13.00 -18.84 0.76
CA HIS A 143 -12.20 -19.07 1.95
C HIS A 143 -10.82 -18.44 1.76
N LEU A 144 -10.63 -17.28 2.38
CA LEU A 144 -9.43 -16.47 2.20
C LEU A 144 -8.59 -16.48 3.48
N CYS A 145 -7.27 -16.48 3.34
CA CYS A 145 -6.39 -16.15 4.46
C CYS A 145 -6.60 -14.68 4.87
N ARG A 146 -6.35 -14.35 6.14
CA ARG A 146 -6.51 -12.97 6.65
C ARG A 146 -5.76 -11.93 5.80
N PRO A 147 -4.50 -12.15 5.36
CA PRO A 147 -3.79 -11.23 4.48
C PRO A 147 -4.49 -10.98 3.15
N CYS A 148 -4.98 -12.03 2.47
CA CYS A 148 -5.67 -11.91 1.19
C CYS A 148 -7.02 -11.21 1.33
N HIS A 149 -7.77 -11.52 2.38
CA HIS A 149 -9.03 -10.84 2.68
C HIS A 149 -8.83 -9.34 2.95
N ASN A 150 -7.81 -9.00 3.75
CA ASN A 150 -7.46 -7.62 4.04
C ASN A 150 -7.00 -6.88 2.77
N ARG A 151 -6.31 -7.57 1.85
CA ARG A 151 -5.86 -6.99 0.58
C ARG A 151 -7.00 -6.65 -0.35
N GLU A 152 -7.97 -7.54 -0.52
CA GLU A 152 -9.18 -7.23 -1.29
C GLU A 152 -9.92 -6.04 -0.68
N LYS A 153 -10.13 -6.03 0.65
CA LYS A 153 -10.80 -4.91 1.34
C LYS A 153 -10.06 -3.58 1.22
N ALA A 154 -8.74 -3.58 1.37
CA ALA A 154 -7.91 -2.39 1.28
C ALA A 154 -7.99 -1.76 -0.12
N HIS A 155 -7.92 -2.58 -1.18
CA HIS A 155 -8.05 -2.12 -2.56
C HIS A 155 -9.43 -1.49 -2.83
N SER A 156 -10.51 -2.07 -2.28
CA SER A 156 -11.85 -1.50 -2.42
C SER A 156 -12.04 -0.16 -1.68
N LEU A 157 -11.30 0.07 -0.60
CA LEU A 157 -11.41 1.27 0.25
C LEU A 157 -10.34 2.32 -0.04
N GLY A 158 -9.35 2.03 -0.90
CA GLY A 158 -8.19 2.89 -1.12
C GLY A 158 -7.28 3.03 0.11
N LYS A 159 -7.30 2.04 1.02
CA LYS A 159 -6.47 2.02 2.24
C LYS A 159 -5.17 1.23 2.01
N TYR A 160 -4.19 1.44 2.89
CA TYR A 160 -2.90 0.76 2.85
C TYR A 160 -2.90 -0.50 3.73
N ILE A 161 -2.02 -1.46 3.42
CA ILE A 161 -1.83 -2.68 4.22
C ILE A 161 -0.47 -2.58 4.89
N CYS A 162 -0.42 -2.74 6.20
CA CYS A 162 0.84 -2.72 6.92
C CYS A 162 1.68 -3.95 6.57
N GLN A 163 2.94 -3.73 6.16
CA GLN A 163 3.81 -4.83 5.76
C GLN A 163 4.24 -5.73 6.93
N LYS A 164 4.27 -5.22 8.17
CA LYS A 164 4.65 -5.99 9.37
C LYS A 164 3.55 -6.94 9.87
N CYS A 165 2.30 -6.49 9.92
CA CYS A 165 1.20 -7.27 10.49
C CYS A 165 0.13 -7.72 9.47
N GLN A 166 0.23 -7.28 8.21
CA GLN A 166 -0.71 -7.59 7.13
C GLN A 166 -2.16 -7.17 7.43
N ALA A 167 -2.36 -6.24 8.37
CA ALA A 167 -3.64 -5.60 8.66
C ALA A 167 -3.79 -4.27 7.92
N ILE A 168 -5.04 -3.83 7.76
CA ILE A 168 -5.37 -2.56 7.08
C ILE A 168 -4.97 -1.41 8.01
N VAL A 169 -4.27 -0.43 7.46
CA VAL A 169 -3.94 0.82 8.16
C VAL A 169 -5.15 1.74 8.09
N ASP A 170 -5.74 2.04 9.25
CA ASP A 170 -6.94 2.86 9.32
C ASP A 170 -6.68 4.36 9.09
N ASP A 171 -5.52 4.83 9.56
CA ASP A 171 -5.04 6.21 9.49
C ASP A 171 -3.94 6.38 8.42
N ILE A 172 -3.23 7.51 8.46
CA ILE A 172 -2.09 7.78 7.60
C ILE A 172 -0.97 6.75 7.90
N PRO A 173 -0.49 5.98 6.92
CA PRO A 173 0.58 5.03 7.15
C PRO A 173 1.90 5.75 7.41
N LEU A 174 2.71 5.18 8.29
CA LEU A 174 4.13 5.52 8.37
C LEU A 174 4.84 4.81 7.21
N ILE A 175 5.48 5.59 6.33
CA ILE A 175 6.28 5.03 5.23
C ILE A 175 7.72 4.86 5.70
N PHE A 176 8.20 3.64 5.71
CA PHE A 176 9.59 3.31 6.04
C PHE A 176 10.18 2.44 4.94
N LYS A 177 11.32 2.84 4.37
CA LYS A 177 11.93 2.15 3.21
C LYS A 177 10.96 1.92 2.03
N ASN A 178 10.07 2.88 1.77
CA ASN A 178 9.00 2.83 0.76
C ASN A 178 7.83 1.87 1.02
N ASP A 179 7.81 1.18 2.15
CA ASP A 179 6.69 0.30 2.52
C ASP A 179 5.79 0.99 3.56
N PRO A 180 4.46 0.78 3.49
CA PRO A 180 3.51 1.30 4.47
C PRO A 180 3.46 0.43 5.73
N TYR A 181 3.44 1.09 6.88
CA TYR A 181 3.30 0.45 8.18
C TYR A 181 2.36 1.22 9.10
N HIS A 182 1.88 0.52 10.14
CA HIS A 182 1.29 1.21 11.27
C HIS A 182 2.37 1.96 12.06
N PRO A 183 2.11 3.20 12.50
CA PRO A 183 3.05 3.95 13.31
C PRO A 183 3.38 3.32 14.68
N ASP A 184 2.39 2.65 15.29
CA ASP A 184 2.48 1.99 16.61
C ASP A 184 3.52 0.85 16.65
N HIS A 185 3.86 0.26 15.50
CA HIS A 185 4.85 -0.80 15.38
C HIS A 185 6.30 -0.34 15.57
N PHE A 186 6.51 0.97 15.60
CA PHE A 186 7.83 1.57 15.72
C PHE A 186 7.89 2.52 16.91
N SER A 187 9.05 2.52 17.56
CA SER A 187 9.40 3.46 18.62
C SER A 187 10.54 4.35 18.16
N CYS A 188 10.58 5.56 18.71
CA CYS A 188 11.64 6.51 18.43
C CYS A 188 12.98 6.02 18.99
N SER A 189 14.01 5.99 18.16
CA SER A 189 15.36 5.53 18.54
C SER A 189 16.01 6.38 19.64
N ASN A 190 15.59 7.64 19.82
CA ASN A 190 16.13 8.54 20.84
C ASN A 190 15.32 8.58 22.15
N CYS A 191 13.99 8.49 22.10
CA CYS A 191 13.14 8.65 23.29
C CYS A 191 12.27 7.45 23.63
N GLY A 192 12.28 6.40 22.80
CA GLY A 192 11.49 5.17 22.99
C GLY A 192 9.98 5.31 22.83
N LYS A 193 9.44 6.52 22.64
CA LYS A 193 8.01 6.75 22.45
C LYS A 193 7.52 6.16 21.14
N GLU A 194 6.29 5.66 21.14
CA GLU A 194 5.56 5.24 19.94
C GLU A 194 5.56 6.35 18.89
N LEU A 195 5.79 5.95 17.64
CA LEU A 195 5.84 6.87 16.53
C LEU A 195 4.45 7.18 15.99
N THR A 196 4.34 8.32 15.33
CA THR A 196 3.16 8.71 14.55
C THR A 196 3.50 8.66 13.07
N ALA A 197 2.50 8.83 12.20
CA ALA A 197 2.71 8.93 10.74
C ALA A 197 3.70 10.05 10.34
N GLU A 198 3.97 10.98 11.25
CA GLU A 198 4.89 12.09 11.04
C GLU A 198 6.35 11.77 11.40
N ALA A 199 6.66 10.55 11.85
CA ALA A 199 8.04 10.20 12.13
C ALA A 199 8.95 10.34 10.89
N ARG A 200 10.23 10.47 11.13
CA ARG A 200 11.25 10.70 10.10
C ARG A 200 12.33 9.65 10.20
N GLU A 201 12.72 9.16 9.03
CA GLU A 201 13.89 8.29 8.89
C GLU A 201 15.14 9.18 8.76
N LEU A 202 16.15 8.87 9.56
CA LEU A 202 17.48 9.46 9.47
C LEU A 202 18.50 8.34 9.59
N ARG A 203 19.34 8.16 8.55
CA ARG A 203 20.38 7.12 8.51
C ARG A 203 19.87 5.69 8.78
N GLY A 204 18.65 5.38 8.34
CA GLY A 204 18.04 4.06 8.51
C GLY A 204 17.35 3.82 9.86
N GLU A 205 17.31 4.82 10.73
CA GLU A 205 16.61 4.78 12.01
C GLU A 205 15.44 5.75 12.04
N LEU A 206 14.40 5.42 12.81
CA LEU A 206 13.21 6.26 12.93
C LEU A 206 13.25 7.13 14.18
N TYR A 207 12.90 8.40 13.98
CA TYR A 207 12.85 9.41 15.02
C TYR A 207 11.47 10.08 15.01
N CYS A 208 10.91 10.35 16.19
CA CYS A 208 9.74 11.23 16.28
C CYS A 208 10.16 12.65 15.89
N LEU A 209 9.23 13.46 15.36
CA LEU A 209 9.53 14.84 14.95
C LEU A 209 10.32 15.64 15.99
N PRO A 210 9.95 15.64 17.30
CA PRO A 210 10.70 16.41 18.29
C PRO A 210 12.14 15.94 18.50
N CYS A 211 12.41 14.62 18.39
CA CYS A 211 13.77 14.10 18.54
C CYS A 211 14.58 14.34 17.27
N HIS A 212 13.96 14.21 16.11
CA HIS A 212 14.58 14.55 14.83
C HIS A 212 15.03 16.03 14.80
N ASP A 213 14.16 16.95 15.21
CA ASP A 213 14.46 18.39 15.21
C ASP A 213 15.59 18.75 16.17
N LYS A 214 15.68 18.06 17.32
CA LYS A 214 16.76 18.24 18.30
C LYS A 214 18.13 17.80 17.79
N LEU A 215 18.19 16.92 16.79
CA LEU A 215 19.46 16.53 16.15
C LEU A 215 20.05 17.66 15.29
N GLY A 216 19.34 18.80 15.15
CA GLY A 216 19.84 19.97 14.44
C GLY A 216 19.95 19.75 12.93
N VAL A 217 19.28 18.72 12.41
CA VAL A 217 19.29 18.40 10.98
C VAL A 217 18.45 19.45 10.25
N PRO A 218 19.04 20.24 9.32
CA PRO A 218 18.34 21.32 8.65
C PRO A 218 17.13 20.79 7.87
N ILE A 219 15.94 21.36 8.07
CA ILE A 219 14.72 20.92 7.39
C ILE A 219 14.40 21.87 6.24
N CYS A 220 14.21 21.30 5.06
CA CYS A 220 13.87 22.10 3.89
C CYS A 220 12.47 22.71 4.01
N GLY A 221 12.38 24.02 3.85
CA GLY A 221 11.12 24.78 3.90
C GLY A 221 10.11 24.40 2.81
N ALA A 222 10.55 23.78 1.71
CA ALA A 222 9.69 23.33 0.62
C ALA A 222 9.18 21.89 0.82
N CYS A 223 10.09 20.90 0.85
CA CYS A 223 9.71 19.48 0.87
C CYS A 223 9.54 18.90 2.29
N ARG A 224 9.84 19.66 3.35
CA ARG A 224 9.78 19.23 4.76
C ARG A 224 10.64 17.99 5.07
N ARG A 225 11.65 17.71 4.23
CA ARG A 225 12.63 16.64 4.44
C ARG A 225 13.95 17.18 4.98
N PRO A 226 14.73 16.34 5.69
CA PRO A 226 16.11 16.62 6.08
C PRO A 226 16.98 17.02 4.88
N VAL A 227 17.77 18.07 5.01
CA VAL A 227 18.76 18.48 4.02
C VAL A 227 20.08 17.78 4.34
N GLU A 228 20.37 16.72 3.59
CA GLU A 228 21.65 16.03 3.66
C GLU A 228 22.67 16.75 2.76
N GLY A 229 23.66 17.42 3.36
CA GLY A 229 24.73 18.12 2.63
C GLY A 229 24.57 19.65 2.58
N ARG A 230 24.71 20.25 1.39
CA ARG A 230 24.73 21.72 1.23
C ARG A 230 23.33 22.31 1.48
N VAL A 231 23.27 23.26 2.41
CA VAL A 231 22.04 23.97 2.78
C VAL A 231 22.06 25.40 2.27
N VAL A 232 20.91 25.87 1.77
CA VAL A 232 20.69 27.29 1.49
C VAL A 232 19.93 27.90 2.67
N ASN A 233 20.53 28.90 3.31
CA ASN A 233 19.87 29.69 4.35
C ASN A 233 19.31 30.96 3.71
N ALA A 234 17.99 31.03 3.56
CA ALA A 234 17.31 32.17 2.96
C ALA A 234 15.92 32.34 3.57
N MET A 235 15.46 33.59 3.71
CA MET A 235 14.11 33.90 4.18
C MET A 235 13.79 33.33 5.58
N GLY A 236 14.80 33.31 6.46
CA GLY A 236 14.68 32.74 7.82
C GLY A 236 14.45 31.22 7.85
N LYS A 237 14.62 30.51 6.73
CA LYS A 237 14.43 29.06 6.60
C LYS A 237 15.63 28.41 5.92
N GLN A 238 15.67 27.09 6.01
CA GLN A 238 16.69 26.25 5.39
C GLN A 238 16.09 25.54 4.19
N TRP A 239 16.86 25.36 3.12
CA TRP A 239 16.36 24.79 1.86
C TRP A 239 17.39 23.84 1.25
N HIS A 240 16.91 22.83 0.52
CA HIS A 240 17.75 22.15 -0.46
C HIS A 240 18.15 23.15 -1.55
N VAL A 241 19.37 23.02 -2.08
CA VAL A 241 19.87 23.86 -3.19
C VAL A 241 18.93 23.82 -4.40
N GLU A 242 18.30 22.67 -4.66
CA GLU A 242 17.36 22.45 -5.76
C GLU A 242 15.94 22.95 -5.47
N HIS A 243 15.56 23.04 -4.19
CA HIS A 243 14.20 23.47 -3.81
C HIS A 243 14.11 24.98 -3.54
N PHE A 244 15.24 25.69 -3.48
CA PHE A 244 15.23 27.14 -3.45
C PHE A 244 15.09 27.67 -4.87
N VAL A 245 13.83 27.84 -5.29
CA VAL A 245 13.44 28.14 -6.68
C VAL A 245 12.74 29.50 -6.79
N CYS A 246 12.74 30.06 -8.00
CA CYS A 246 11.94 31.24 -8.29
C CYS A 246 10.44 30.91 -8.28
N ALA A 247 9.64 31.69 -7.54
CA ALA A 247 8.18 31.49 -7.43
C ALA A 247 7.39 31.64 -8.75
N LYS A 248 8.02 32.14 -9.84
CA LYS A 248 7.36 32.33 -11.14
C LYS A 248 7.75 31.28 -12.19
N CYS A 249 9.03 30.89 -12.26
CA CYS A 249 9.50 29.91 -13.25
C CYS A 249 9.97 28.60 -12.65
N GLU A 250 9.92 28.46 -11.33
CA GLU A 250 10.27 27.23 -10.60
C GLU A 250 11.69 26.73 -10.84
N ARG A 251 12.56 27.57 -11.43
CA ARG A 251 13.97 27.25 -11.64
C ARG A 251 14.77 27.48 -10.36
N PRO A 252 15.65 26.54 -9.96
CA PRO A 252 16.51 26.69 -8.80
C PRO A 252 17.53 27.79 -9.01
N PHE A 253 17.86 28.51 -7.94
CA PHE A 253 18.84 29.59 -8.02
C PHE A 253 20.27 29.07 -8.11
N LEU A 254 20.59 27.91 -7.55
CA LEU A 254 21.95 27.32 -7.60
C LEU A 254 23.09 28.29 -7.20
N GLY A 255 22.81 29.26 -6.34
CA GLY A 255 23.77 30.32 -5.92
C GLY A 255 23.69 31.62 -6.73
N HIS A 256 22.88 31.69 -7.79
CA HIS A 256 22.56 32.94 -8.47
C HIS A 256 21.76 33.91 -7.57
N ARG A 257 21.86 35.21 -7.87
CA ARG A 257 21.18 36.27 -7.13
C ARG A 257 19.66 36.06 -7.18
N HIS A 258 19.02 36.24 -6.04
CA HIS A 258 17.56 36.19 -5.89
C HIS A 258 17.07 37.48 -5.23
N TYR A 259 15.79 37.80 -5.44
CA TYR A 259 15.14 38.98 -4.89
C TYR A 259 13.89 38.56 -4.12
N GLU A 260 13.77 38.99 -2.87
CA GLU A 260 12.68 38.63 -1.97
C GLU A 260 11.55 39.67 -1.98
N ARG A 261 10.30 39.21 -2.05
CA ARG A 261 9.11 40.07 -1.86
C ARG A 261 7.95 39.27 -1.28
N LYS A 262 7.31 39.78 -0.23
CA LYS A 262 6.18 39.15 0.48
C LYS A 262 6.44 37.68 0.87
N GLY A 263 7.67 37.34 1.24
CA GLY A 263 8.01 35.96 1.60
C GLY A 263 8.10 34.99 0.40
N LEU A 264 8.28 35.49 -0.83
CA LEU A 264 8.61 34.71 -2.02
C LEU A 264 9.93 35.18 -2.65
N ALA A 265 10.69 34.24 -3.22
CA ALA A 265 11.93 34.52 -3.94
C ALA A 265 11.69 34.55 -5.46
N TYR A 266 12.22 35.56 -6.13
CA TYR A 266 12.13 35.75 -7.58
C TYR A 266 13.52 35.86 -8.20
N CYS A 267 13.69 35.34 -9.42
CA CYS A 267 14.87 35.68 -10.21
C CYS A 267 14.76 37.12 -10.72
N GLU A 268 15.90 37.70 -11.06
CA GLU A 268 16.02 39.09 -11.52
C GLU A 268 14.99 39.44 -12.60
N THR A 269 14.90 38.60 -13.63
CA THR A 269 13.97 38.79 -14.75
C THR A 269 12.51 38.83 -14.30
N HIS A 270 12.05 37.86 -13.49
CA HIS A 270 10.66 37.83 -13.03
C HIS A 270 10.36 38.87 -11.97
N TYR A 271 11.34 39.24 -11.14
CA TYR A 271 11.18 40.33 -10.18
C TYR A 271 10.95 41.66 -10.90
N ASN A 272 11.75 41.96 -11.93
CA ASN A 272 11.61 43.16 -12.73
C ASN A 272 10.33 43.12 -13.59
N GLN A 273 9.95 41.97 -14.17
CA GLN A 273 8.70 41.87 -14.93
C GLN A 273 7.44 42.08 -14.08
N LEU A 274 7.40 41.55 -12.86
CA LEU A 274 6.20 41.62 -12.02
C LEU A 274 6.08 42.94 -11.26
N PHE A 275 7.20 43.62 -11.04
CA PHE A 275 7.24 44.71 -10.06
C PHE A 275 8.27 45.81 -10.38
N GLY A 276 8.98 45.69 -11.50
CA GLY A 276 9.88 46.73 -11.98
C GLY A 276 9.09 47.89 -12.54
N GLU A 277 9.70 49.08 -12.54
CA GLU A 277 9.08 50.26 -13.11
C GLU A 277 9.10 50.19 -14.64
N VAL A 278 7.96 50.47 -15.26
CA VAL A 278 7.81 50.48 -16.71
C VAL A 278 8.10 51.88 -17.23
N CYS A 279 8.98 51.97 -18.23
CA CYS A 279 9.25 53.24 -18.89
C CYS A 279 8.01 53.74 -19.63
N TYR A 280 7.58 54.96 -19.34
CA TYR A 280 6.41 55.59 -19.95
C TYR A 280 6.47 55.69 -21.48
N HIS A 281 7.67 55.88 -22.06
CA HIS A 281 7.82 55.97 -23.51
C HIS A 281 7.85 54.61 -24.23
N CYS A 282 8.68 53.66 -23.79
CA CYS A 282 8.90 52.41 -24.51
C CYS A 282 8.05 51.24 -24.00
N ASN A 283 7.29 51.44 -22.92
CA ASN A 283 6.46 50.42 -22.25
C ASN A 283 7.22 49.14 -21.89
N ARG A 284 8.56 49.22 -21.74
CA ARG A 284 9.41 48.13 -21.26
C ARG A 284 9.82 48.40 -19.82
N VAL A 285 10.01 47.32 -19.07
CA VAL A 285 10.57 47.37 -17.72
C VAL A 285 11.98 47.97 -17.79
N ILE A 286 12.27 48.92 -16.91
CA ILE A 286 13.57 49.59 -16.83
C ILE A 286 14.53 48.66 -16.11
N GLU A 287 15.47 48.10 -16.86
CA GLU A 287 16.61 47.34 -16.32
C GLU A 287 17.74 48.32 -15.99
N GLY A 288 17.88 48.71 -14.71
CA GLY A 288 18.93 49.61 -14.22
C GLY A 288 18.43 50.96 -13.71
N ASP A 289 19.18 52.04 -13.97
CA ASP A 289 18.87 53.38 -13.46
C ASP A 289 17.55 53.91 -14.03
N VAL A 290 16.68 54.38 -13.14
CA VAL A 290 15.42 55.03 -13.49
C VAL A 290 15.56 56.55 -13.43
N VAL A 291 15.02 57.21 -14.45
CA VAL A 291 14.84 58.67 -14.43
C VAL A 291 13.39 58.95 -14.06
N SER A 292 13.16 59.40 -12.82
CA SER A 292 11.86 59.86 -12.35
C SER A 292 11.66 61.33 -12.71
N ALA A 293 10.77 61.61 -13.66
CA ALA A 293 10.47 62.97 -14.12
C ALA A 293 9.00 63.08 -14.53
N LEU A 294 8.37 64.22 -14.27
CA LEU A 294 6.95 64.48 -14.60
C LEU A 294 5.98 63.48 -13.96
N ASN A 295 6.26 63.05 -12.72
CA ASN A 295 5.53 61.98 -12.00
C ASN A 295 5.44 60.65 -12.77
N LYS A 296 6.43 60.37 -13.64
CA LYS A 296 6.52 59.15 -14.45
C LYS A 296 7.94 58.58 -14.40
N ALA A 297 8.05 57.28 -14.63
CA ALA A 297 9.33 56.58 -14.73
C ALA A 297 9.77 56.49 -16.21
N TRP A 298 11.04 56.81 -16.46
CA TRP A 298 11.63 56.80 -17.80
C TRP A 298 12.94 56.02 -17.81
N CYS A 299 13.16 55.25 -18.88
CA CYS A 299 14.46 54.64 -19.12
C CYS A 299 15.49 55.72 -19.50
N VAL A 300 16.75 55.59 -19.09
CA VAL A 300 17.82 56.57 -19.43
C VAL A 300 17.94 56.80 -20.95
N LYS A 301 17.65 55.78 -21.76
CA LYS A 301 17.66 55.88 -23.23
C LYS A 301 16.44 56.61 -23.79
N CYS A 302 15.34 56.64 -23.05
CA CYS A 302 14.02 57.11 -23.48
C CYS A 302 13.71 58.53 -22.99
N PHE A 303 14.47 59.02 -22.00
CA PHE A 303 14.31 60.37 -21.46
C PHE A 303 15.00 61.40 -22.36
N GLY A 304 14.26 61.94 -23.32
CA GLY A 304 14.75 62.90 -24.31
C GLY A 304 13.66 63.88 -24.75
N CYS A 305 14.08 64.98 -25.40
CA CYS A 305 13.17 66.02 -25.87
C CYS A 305 12.19 65.48 -26.91
N SER A 306 10.88 65.67 -26.71
CA SER A 306 9.86 65.17 -27.65
C SER A 306 9.94 65.77 -29.06
N THR A 307 10.61 66.91 -29.23
CA THR A 307 10.69 67.62 -30.52
C THR A 307 12.00 67.35 -31.26
N CYS A 308 13.13 67.24 -30.55
CA CYS A 308 14.46 67.08 -31.16
C CYS A 308 15.19 65.80 -30.75
N ASN A 309 14.57 64.97 -29.90
CA ASN A 309 15.10 63.72 -29.37
C ASN A 309 16.46 63.85 -28.63
N ALA A 310 16.88 65.07 -28.29
CA ALA A 310 18.10 65.32 -27.54
C ALA A 310 17.98 64.70 -26.14
N LYS A 311 19.02 63.98 -25.71
CA LYS A 311 19.07 63.33 -24.39
C LYS A 311 18.93 64.39 -23.29
N LEU A 312 17.92 64.23 -22.45
CA LEU A 312 17.70 65.10 -21.31
C LEU A 312 18.31 64.44 -20.07
N THR A 313 18.67 65.26 -19.09
CA THR A 313 19.10 64.78 -17.76
C THR A 313 18.37 65.61 -16.72
N LEU A 314 18.26 65.11 -15.48
CA LEU A 314 17.67 65.86 -14.37
C LEU A 314 18.41 67.18 -14.06
N LYS A 315 19.64 67.35 -14.56
CA LYS A 315 20.43 68.58 -14.44
C LYS A 315 20.11 69.61 -15.54
N ASN A 316 19.61 69.17 -16.68
CA ASN A 316 19.27 70.07 -17.79
C ASN A 316 17.86 70.65 -17.57
N ARG A 317 17.67 71.94 -17.82
CA ARG A 317 16.34 72.58 -17.74
C ARG A 317 15.46 72.08 -18.88
N PHE A 318 14.43 71.30 -18.56
CA PHE A 318 13.37 70.85 -19.47
C PHE A 318 12.02 71.36 -18.99
N VAL A 319 11.05 71.45 -19.90
CA VAL A 319 9.69 71.93 -19.65
C VAL A 319 8.72 70.82 -20.06
N GLU A 320 7.60 70.71 -19.33
CA GLU A 320 6.51 69.81 -19.67
C GLU A 320 5.61 70.44 -20.74
N MET A 321 5.46 69.77 -21.88
CA MET A 321 4.45 70.08 -22.89
C MET A 321 3.77 68.78 -23.30
N ASP A 322 2.43 68.77 -23.29
CA ASP A 322 1.61 67.60 -23.64
C ASP A 322 2.02 66.29 -22.94
N LEU A 323 2.32 66.37 -21.63
CA LEU A 323 2.78 65.25 -20.78
C LEU A 323 4.14 64.64 -21.22
N LYS A 324 4.91 65.37 -22.04
CA LYS A 324 6.22 64.95 -22.54
C LYS A 324 7.30 65.99 -22.22
N PRO A 325 8.55 65.55 -21.96
CA PRO A 325 9.64 66.49 -21.69
C PRO A 325 10.14 67.14 -22.98
N VAL A 326 10.22 68.47 -23.00
CA VAL A 326 10.74 69.29 -24.11
C VAL A 326 11.93 70.12 -23.61
N CYS A 327 13.00 70.21 -24.40
CA CYS A 327 14.13 71.04 -24.03
C CYS A 327 13.75 72.53 -24.12
N LYS A 328 14.37 73.36 -23.28
CA LYS A 328 14.10 74.81 -23.26
C LYS A 328 14.20 75.47 -24.66
N HIS A 329 15.16 75.03 -25.48
CA HIS A 329 15.35 75.55 -26.84
C HIS A 329 14.15 75.27 -27.77
N CYS A 330 13.60 74.05 -27.74
CA CYS A 330 12.41 73.70 -28.52
C CYS A 330 11.14 74.35 -27.95
N TYR A 331 11.05 74.52 -26.63
CA TYR A 331 9.97 75.24 -25.97
C TYR A 331 9.90 76.71 -26.44
N GLU A 332 11.02 77.42 -26.42
CA GLU A 332 11.11 78.82 -26.86
C GLU A 332 10.82 78.99 -28.35
N HIS A 333 11.30 78.07 -29.19
CA HIS A 333 11.00 78.08 -30.63
C HIS A 333 9.51 77.89 -30.93
N SER A 334 8.84 76.99 -30.21
CA SER A 334 7.40 76.74 -30.37
C SER A 334 6.51 77.92 -29.93
N HIS A 335 6.92 78.66 -28.88
CA HIS A 335 6.22 79.88 -28.43
C HIS A 335 6.47 81.08 -29.36
N SER A 336 7.64 81.17 -29.98
CA SER A 336 7.95 82.22 -30.96
C SER A 336 7.17 82.09 -32.28
N ALA A 337 6.68 80.89 -32.62
CA ALA A 337 5.92 80.62 -33.83
C ALA A 337 4.44 81.04 -33.74
N GLN A 338 3.90 81.32 -32.54
CA GLN A 338 2.51 81.75 -32.35
C GLN A 338 2.28 83.26 -32.59
N LEU A 339 3.32 84.04 -32.87
CA LEU A 339 3.24 85.50 -33.13
C LEU A 339 3.59 85.90 -34.57
N ARG A 340 3.24 85.10 -35.58
CA ARG A 340 3.20 85.58 -36.98
C ARG A 340 1.79 85.44 -37.57
N PRO A 341 1.13 86.54 -37.95
CA PRO A 341 -0.13 86.46 -38.68
C PRO A 341 0.09 85.85 -40.06
N CYS A 342 -0.85 84.99 -40.44
CA CYS A 342 -1.01 84.45 -41.79
C CYS A 342 -1.04 85.60 -42.82
N LYS A 343 -0.06 85.66 -43.73
CA LYS A 343 -0.20 86.38 -45.00
C LYS A 343 -0.44 85.35 -46.10
N ARG A 344 -1.66 85.35 -46.64
CA ARG A 344 -1.96 84.84 -48.00
C ARG A 344 -1.64 85.96 -48.99
N GLU A 345 -0.97 85.62 -50.08
CA GLU A 345 -1.00 86.22 -51.44
C GLU A 345 -0.09 85.30 -52.31
N GLU A 346 -0.66 84.46 -53.18
CA GLU A 346 -0.93 84.71 -54.62
C GLU A 346 0.37 84.70 -55.44
N THR A 347 0.77 83.62 -56.14
CA THR A 347 0.34 83.00 -57.42
C THR A 347 1.45 83.12 -58.48
N LEU A 348 1.64 82.00 -59.18
CA LEU A 348 2.12 81.83 -60.56
C LEU A 348 3.56 82.23 -60.95
N GLY A 349 4.29 81.20 -61.38
CA GLY A 349 5.39 81.23 -62.34
C GLY A 349 5.47 79.87 -63.01
#